data_AF-A0A2S9D122-F1
#
_entry.id   AF-A0A2S9D122-F1
#
_cell.length_a   1.000
_cell.length_b   1.000
_cell.length_c   1.000
_cell.angle_alpha   90.00
_cell.angle_beta   90.00
_cell.angle_gamma   90.00
#
_symmetry.space_group_name_H-M   'P 1'
#
loop_
_entity.id
_entity.type
_entity.pdbx_description
1 polymer ?
#
loop_
_entity_poly.entity_id
_entity_poly.type
_entity_poly.pdbx_seq_one_letter_code
_entity_poly.pdbx_strand_id
1 'polypeptide(L)'
;MKTQQDAAIFLLRITLAFGFLSAGASRLNLWGNQSSGWNNFVTYTAEINSFLPQSWAAGIAVLSTIAELSIGVLLLLGFQIKKTAWSASILTLFFAVAMSISSGIKEPLDYSVFAFSAGAFLLSTFSRYAWSLDHFYNN
;
A
#
# COMPACT_ATOMS: atom_id res chain seq x y z
N MET A 1 -9.38 16.67 -22.31
CA MET A 1 -9.67 16.58 -20.85
C MET A 1 -9.95 15.16 -20.39
N LYS A 2 -10.91 14.40 -20.98
CA LYS A 2 -11.20 13.00 -20.55
C LYS A 2 -9.98 12.05 -20.62
N THR A 3 -9.19 12.11 -21.70
CA THR A 3 -8.00 11.26 -21.89
C THR A 3 -6.86 11.49 -20.89
N GLN A 4 -6.65 12.72 -20.44
CA GLN A 4 -5.63 13.04 -19.44
C GLN A 4 -6.02 12.51 -18.05
N GLN A 5 -7.31 12.56 -17.71
CA GLN A 5 -7.82 12.01 -16.46
C GLN A 5 -7.72 10.47 -16.46
N ASP A 6 -8.08 9.82 -17.56
CA ASP A 6 -7.94 8.36 -17.70
C ASP A 6 -6.47 7.90 -17.54
N ALA A 7 -5.54 8.63 -18.15
CA ALA A 7 -4.10 8.40 -17.98
C ALA A 7 -3.65 8.61 -16.54
N ALA A 8 -4.09 9.68 -15.88
CA ALA A 8 -3.74 9.95 -14.48
C ALA A 8 -4.26 8.86 -13.53
N ILE A 9 -5.49 8.39 -13.72
CA ILE A 9 -6.09 7.29 -12.94
C ILE A 9 -5.29 6.00 -13.13
N PHE A 10 -4.93 5.69 -14.38
CA PHE A 10 -4.12 4.52 -14.69
C PHE A 10 -2.74 4.59 -14.05
N LEU A 11 -2.02 5.71 -14.21
CA LEU A 11 -0.71 5.90 -13.61
C LEU A 11 -0.76 5.79 -12.09
N LEU A 12 -1.75 6.44 -11.45
CA LEU A 12 -1.96 6.36 -10.00
C LEU A 12 -2.21 4.92 -9.55
N ARG A 13 -3.04 4.17 -10.27
CA ARG A 13 -3.29 2.74 -9.97
C ARG A 13 -2.00 1.92 -10.04
N ILE A 14 -1.23 2.09 -11.10
CA ILE A 14 -0.02 1.31 -11.37
C ILE A 14 1.09 1.65 -10.36
N THR A 15 1.29 2.93 -10.03
CA THR A 15 2.30 3.33 -9.04
C THR A 15 1.93 2.87 -7.63
N LEU A 16 0.66 2.94 -7.24
CA LEU A 16 0.19 2.36 -5.97
C LEU A 16 0.41 0.84 -5.94
N ALA A 17 0.07 0.13 -7.01
CA ALA A 17 0.27 -1.31 -7.10
C ALA A 17 1.75 -1.70 -6.94
N PHE A 18 2.64 -1.05 -7.69
CA PHE A 18 4.08 -1.31 -7.60
C PHE A 18 4.67 -0.89 -6.25
N GLY A 19 4.16 0.16 -5.61
CA GLY A 19 4.58 0.55 -4.27
C GLY A 19 4.36 -0.59 -3.25
N PHE A 20 3.16 -1.17 -3.23
CA PHE A 20 2.86 -2.31 -2.37
C PHE A 20 3.68 -3.56 -2.71
N LEU A 21 3.79 -3.90 -4.00
CA LEU A 21 4.55 -5.08 -4.44
C LEU A 21 6.05 -4.95 -4.15
N SER A 22 6.61 -3.74 -4.32
CA SER A 22 8.02 -3.47 -4.02
C SER A 22 8.32 -3.61 -2.53
N ALA A 23 7.43 -3.13 -1.66
CA ALA A 23 7.55 -3.32 -0.21
C ALA A 23 7.55 -4.82 0.16
N GLY A 24 6.63 -5.61 -0.42
CA GLY A 24 6.61 -7.06 -0.24
C GLY A 24 7.88 -7.75 -0.76
N ALA A 25 8.37 -7.34 -1.93
CA ALA A 25 9.60 -7.86 -2.51
C ALA A 25 10.84 -7.60 -1.62
N SER A 26 10.91 -6.44 -0.97
CA SER A 26 11.98 -6.10 -0.03
C SER A 26 11.96 -7.00 1.21
N ARG A 27 10.78 -7.37 1.70
CA ARG A 27 10.63 -8.29 2.84
C ARG A 27 10.99 -9.73 2.49
N LEU A 28 10.74 -10.14 1.25
CA LEU A 28 11.07 -11.46 0.72
C LEU A 28 12.52 -11.57 0.20
N ASN A 29 13.35 -10.55 0.40
CA ASN A 29 14.73 -10.47 -0.11
C ASN A 29 14.87 -10.52 -1.65
N LEU A 30 13.82 -10.17 -2.39
CA LEU A 30 13.84 -10.21 -3.85
C LEU A 30 14.63 -9.05 -4.49
N TRP A 31 14.92 -7.98 -3.72
CA TRP A 31 15.74 -6.85 -4.16
C TRP A 31 17.24 -7.04 -3.86
N GLY A 32 17.67 -8.24 -3.42
CA GLY A 32 19.05 -8.53 -3.05
C GLY A 32 19.54 -7.57 -1.96
N ASN A 33 20.66 -6.89 -2.19
CA ASN A 33 21.28 -5.97 -1.22
C ASN A 33 20.45 -4.74 -0.88
N GLN A 34 19.44 -4.39 -1.68
CA GLN A 34 18.53 -3.28 -1.39
C GLN A 34 17.32 -3.73 -0.54
N SER A 35 17.23 -5.03 -0.24
CA SER A 35 16.17 -5.58 0.60
C SER A 35 16.41 -5.22 2.06
N SER A 36 15.38 -4.76 2.76
CA SER A 36 15.42 -4.60 4.21
C SER A 36 15.48 -5.96 4.90
N GLY A 37 14.86 -6.98 4.31
CA GLY A 37 14.83 -8.35 4.84
C GLY A 37 13.81 -8.55 5.97
N TRP A 38 13.32 -9.78 6.10
CA TRP A 38 12.23 -10.13 7.01
C TRP A 38 12.48 -9.77 8.48
N ASN A 39 13.66 -10.09 9.01
CA ASN A 39 13.96 -9.86 10.43
C ASN A 39 13.98 -8.37 10.79
N ASN A 40 14.58 -7.54 9.94
CA ASN A 40 14.58 -6.09 10.15
C ASN A 40 13.17 -5.52 10.09
N PHE A 41 12.32 -6.04 9.19
CA PHE A 41 10.92 -5.62 9.11
C PHE A 41 10.12 -6.01 10.36
N VAL A 42 10.33 -7.20 10.93
CA VAL A 42 9.66 -7.61 12.19
C VAL A 42 10.12 -6.74 13.36
N THR A 43 11.42 -6.45 13.47
CA THR A 43 11.97 -5.54 14.49
C THR A 43 11.38 -4.14 14.36
N TYR A 44 11.39 -3.58 13.14
CA TYR A 44 10.81 -2.27 12.87
C TYR A 44 9.30 -2.23 13.12
N THR A 45 8.57 -3.30 12.79
CA THR A 45 7.14 -3.43 13.12
C THR A 45 6.91 -3.41 14.63
N ALA A 46 7.78 -4.04 15.41
CA ALA A 46 7.70 -4.00 16.87
C ALA A 46 8.00 -2.60 17.43
N GLU A 47 8.94 -1.88 16.84
CA GLU A 47 9.27 -0.50 17.22
C GLU A 47 8.10 0.46 16.93
N ILE A 48 7.54 0.41 15.72
CA ILE A 48 6.41 1.27 15.35
C ILE A 48 5.15 0.92 16.17
N ASN A 49 4.98 -0.34 16.55
CA ASN A 49 3.86 -0.80 17.37
C ASN A 49 4.28 -1.02 18.84
N SER A 50 5.20 -0.20 19.37
CA SER A 50 5.67 -0.29 20.76
C SER A 50 4.57 -0.15 21.82
N PHE A 51 3.40 0.36 21.41
CA PHE A 51 2.18 0.41 22.23
C PHE A 51 1.43 -0.94 22.32
N LEU A 52 1.82 -1.96 21.54
CA LEU A 52 1.26 -3.32 21.58
C LEU A 52 2.25 -4.33 22.19
N PRO A 53 1.77 -5.48 22.69
CA PRO A 53 2.64 -6.56 23.15
C PRO A 53 3.58 -7.05 22.04
N GLN A 54 4.86 -7.23 22.36
CA GLN A 54 5.87 -7.62 21.39
C GLN A 54 5.60 -8.98 20.73
N SER A 55 4.85 -9.86 21.40
CA SER A 55 4.39 -11.15 20.85
C SER A 55 3.46 -11.00 19.64
N TRP A 56 2.85 -9.84 19.44
CA TRP A 56 1.94 -9.58 18.31
C TRP A 56 2.67 -9.07 17.06
N ALA A 57 3.91 -8.58 17.20
CA ALA A 57 4.65 -7.94 16.10
C ALA A 57 4.81 -8.87 14.88
N ALA A 58 5.16 -10.14 15.10
CA ALA A 58 5.28 -11.12 14.01
C ALA A 58 3.94 -11.38 13.30
N GLY A 59 2.84 -11.48 14.06
CA GLY A 59 1.50 -11.67 13.50
C GLY A 59 1.06 -10.46 12.66
N ILE A 60 1.27 -9.26 13.17
CA ILE A 60 0.97 -8.00 12.46
C ILE A 60 1.83 -7.89 11.19
N ALA A 61 3.12 -8.22 11.26
CA ALA A 61 4.02 -8.18 10.11
C ALA A 61 3.55 -9.13 8.98
N VAL A 62 3.13 -10.35 9.33
CA VAL A 62 2.58 -11.32 8.36
C VAL A 62 1.26 -10.82 7.78
N LEU A 63 0.31 -10.41 8.62
CA LEU A 63 -1.00 -9.92 8.16
C LEU A 63 -0.88 -8.70 7.26
N SER A 64 -0.02 -7.75 7.65
CA SER A 64 0.32 -6.56 6.87
C SER A 64 0.88 -6.94 5.50
N THR A 65 1.88 -7.83 5.46
CA THR A 65 2.51 -8.25 4.21
C THR A 65 1.51 -8.94 3.27
N ILE A 66 0.65 -9.82 3.80
CA ILE A 66 -0.39 -10.49 3.01
C ILE A 66 -1.38 -9.46 2.44
N ALA A 67 -1.82 -8.51 3.27
CA ALA A 67 -2.74 -7.45 2.85
C ALA A 67 -2.14 -6.57 1.75
N GLU A 68 -0.90 -6.11 1.93
CA GLU A 68 -0.19 -5.28 0.96
C GLU A 68 0.01 -6.02 -0.38
N LEU A 69 0.48 -7.27 -0.35
CA LEU A 69 0.66 -8.07 -1.57
C LEU A 69 -0.67 -8.30 -2.29
N SER A 70 -1.72 -8.64 -1.53
CA SER A 70 -3.06 -8.85 -2.11
C SER A 70 -3.58 -7.58 -2.77
N ILE A 71 -3.48 -6.44 -2.08
CA ILE A 71 -3.88 -5.13 -2.61
C ILE A 71 -3.06 -4.76 -3.85
N GLY A 72 -1.73 -4.95 -3.80
CA GLY A 72 -0.83 -4.67 -4.91
C GLY A 72 -1.19 -5.46 -6.16
N VAL A 73 -1.40 -6.78 -6.03
CA VAL A 73 -1.82 -7.64 -7.15
C VAL A 73 -3.19 -7.24 -7.69
N LEU A 74 -4.18 -7.02 -6.81
CA LEU A 74 -5.54 -6.64 -7.22
C LEU A 74 -5.58 -5.29 -7.96
N LEU A 75 -4.81 -4.30 -7.50
CA LEU A 75 -4.67 -3.01 -8.18
C LEU A 75 -3.95 -3.15 -9.53
N LEU A 76 -2.91 -3.99 -9.61
CA LEU A 76 -2.17 -4.23 -10.84
C LEU A 76 -3.06 -4.87 -11.92
N LEU A 77 -3.80 -5.91 -11.54
CA LEU A 77 -4.79 -6.57 -12.40
C LEU A 77 -5.97 -5.63 -12.73
N GLY A 78 -6.27 -4.67 -11.85
CA GLY A 78 -7.39 -3.77 -12.01
C GLY A 78 -8.74 -4.45 -11.74
N PHE A 79 -8.78 -5.33 -10.73
CA PHE A 79 -9.97 -6.04 -10.27
C PHE A 79 -10.56 -5.37 -9.01
N GLN A 80 -11.85 -5.08 -9.04
CA GLN A 80 -12.61 -4.36 -8.01
C GLN A 80 -11.85 -3.12 -7.49
N ILE A 81 -11.33 -2.29 -8.41
CA ILE A 81 -10.38 -1.20 -8.10
C ILE A 81 -10.91 -0.30 -6.99
N LYS A 82 -12.19 0.07 -7.05
CA LYS A 82 -12.82 0.93 -6.04
C LYS A 82 -12.68 0.39 -4.62
N LYS A 83 -12.98 -0.89 -4.41
CA LYS A 83 -12.90 -1.52 -3.08
C LYS A 83 -11.45 -1.70 -2.67
N THR A 84 -10.61 -2.21 -3.57
CA THR A 84 -9.19 -2.44 -3.32
C THR A 84 -8.46 -1.13 -2.96
N ALA A 85 -8.74 -0.04 -3.67
CA ALA A 85 -8.16 1.28 -3.41
C ALA A 85 -8.64 1.87 -2.08
N TRP A 86 -9.90 1.64 -1.70
CA TRP A 86 -10.41 2.05 -0.39
C TRP A 86 -9.72 1.28 0.74
N SER A 87 -9.58 -0.05 0.61
CA SER A 87 -8.81 -0.86 1.55
C SER A 87 -7.34 -0.43 1.63
N ALA A 88 -6.72 -0.11 0.50
CA ALA A 88 -5.35 0.42 0.43
C ALA A 88 -5.20 1.74 1.21
N SER A 89 -6.15 2.66 1.06
CA SER A 89 -6.16 3.92 1.80
C SER A 89 -6.21 3.69 3.31
N ILE A 90 -7.12 2.82 3.77
CA ILE A 90 -7.26 2.52 5.20
C ILE A 90 -6.00 1.86 5.75
N LEU A 91 -5.46 0.85 5.06
CA LEU A 91 -4.26 0.14 5.49
C LEU A 91 -3.07 1.10 5.65
N THR A 92 -2.84 1.94 4.64
CA THR A 92 -1.72 2.89 4.62
C THR A 92 -1.92 4.04 5.61
N LEU A 93 -3.17 4.43 5.88
CA LEU A 93 -3.49 5.38 6.94
C LEU A 93 -3.14 4.80 8.31
N PHE A 94 -3.44 3.53 8.57
CA PHE A 94 -3.03 2.88 9.81
C PHE A 94 -1.51 2.85 9.97
N PHE A 95 -0.75 2.59 8.90
CA PHE A 95 0.71 2.70 8.96
C PHE A 95 1.16 4.13 9.27
N ALA A 96 0.60 5.13 8.58
CA ALA A 96 0.96 6.52 8.81
C ALA A 96 0.67 6.94 10.27
N VAL A 97 -0.47 6.53 10.83
CA VAL A 97 -0.84 6.81 12.22
C VAL A 97 0.09 6.08 13.20
N ALA A 98 0.36 4.79 12.99
CA ALA A 98 1.25 4.02 13.85
C ALA A 98 2.68 4.59 13.85
N MET A 99 3.22 4.93 12.66
CA MET A 99 4.50 5.61 12.51
C MET A 99 4.50 6.99 13.21
N SER A 100 3.39 7.74 13.10
CA SER A 100 3.26 9.05 13.76
C SER A 100 3.26 8.94 15.28
N ILE A 101 2.68 7.89 15.85
CA ILE A 101 2.63 7.66 17.30
C ILE A 101 4.01 7.27 17.83
N SER A 102 4.73 6.39 17.12
CA SER A 102 6.01 5.85 17.61
C SER A 102 7.21 6.78 17.33
N SER A 103 7.37 7.22 16.09
CA SER A 103 8.53 8.00 15.63
C SER A 103 8.24 9.48 15.41
N GLY A 104 6.99 9.91 15.62
CA GLY A 104 6.52 11.25 15.28
C GLY A 104 6.14 11.40 13.80
N ILE A 105 5.63 12.57 13.42
CA ILE A 105 5.05 12.84 12.08
C ILE A 105 6.09 12.88 10.95
N LYS A 106 7.38 13.02 11.26
CA LYS A 106 8.44 13.21 10.26
C LYS A 106 8.62 11.99 9.36
N GLU A 107 8.68 10.80 9.94
CA GLU A 107 8.95 9.57 9.21
C GLU A 107 7.85 9.23 8.17
N PRO A 108 6.54 9.24 8.52
CA PRO A 108 5.50 9.00 7.52
C PRO A 108 5.37 10.12 6.47
N LEU A 109 5.90 11.33 6.73
CA LEU A 109 6.02 12.39 5.73
C LEU A 109 7.20 12.14 4.79
N ASP A 110 8.37 11.76 5.30
CA ASP A 110 9.57 11.48 4.49
C ASP A 110 9.34 10.31 3.53
N TYR A 111 8.64 9.26 3.98
CA TYR A 111 8.21 8.14 3.12
C TYR A 111 6.95 8.43 2.31
N SER A 112 6.39 9.64 2.42
CA SER A 112 5.17 10.06 1.70
C SER A 112 3.96 9.15 1.91
N VAL A 113 3.85 8.50 3.08
CA VAL A 113 2.79 7.53 3.39
C VAL A 113 1.41 8.19 3.38
N PHE A 114 1.30 9.43 3.86
CA PHE A 114 0.05 10.20 3.78
C PHE A 114 -0.37 10.49 2.34
N ALA A 115 0.57 10.84 1.45
CA ALA A 115 0.28 11.07 0.05
C ALA A 115 -0.14 9.76 -0.65
N PHE A 116 0.50 8.65 -0.31
CA PHE A 116 0.15 7.32 -0.79
C PHE A 116 -1.28 6.93 -0.34
N SER A 117 -1.64 7.17 0.92
CA SER A 117 -2.99 6.92 1.45
C SER A 117 -4.05 7.81 0.80
N ALA A 118 -3.78 9.10 0.67
CA ALA A 118 -4.67 10.04 0.00
C ALA A 118 -4.84 9.72 -1.49
N GLY A 119 -3.77 9.28 -2.17
CA GLY A 119 -3.80 8.81 -3.55
C GLY A 119 -4.67 7.56 -3.72
N ALA A 120 -4.54 6.60 -2.81
CA ALA A 120 -5.42 5.42 -2.79
C ALA A 120 -6.88 5.80 -2.52
N PHE A 121 -7.13 6.76 -1.61
CA PHE A 121 -8.48 7.26 -1.36
C PHE A 121 -9.06 7.93 -2.61
N LEU A 122 -8.30 8.82 -3.24
CA LEU A 122 -8.70 9.49 -4.48
C LEU A 122 -9.03 8.47 -5.56
N LEU A 123 -8.18 7.45 -5.74
CA LEU A 123 -8.42 6.37 -6.70
C LEU A 123 -9.77 5.68 -6.45
N SER A 124 -10.16 5.47 -5.18
CA SER A 124 -11.44 4.85 -4.82
C SER A 124 -12.68 5.69 -5.15
N THR A 125 -12.53 7.00 -5.38
CA THR A 125 -13.65 7.90 -5.68
C THR A 125 -14.12 7.83 -7.13
N PHE A 126 -13.28 7.33 -8.05
CA PHE A 126 -13.62 7.26 -9.47
C PHE A 126 -14.63 6.15 -9.76
N SER A 127 -15.51 6.41 -10.73
CA SER A 127 -16.54 5.46 -11.20
C SER A 127 -16.12 4.68 -12.44
N ARG A 128 -15.13 5.16 -13.20
CA ARG A 128 -14.61 4.53 -14.41
C ARG A 128 -13.10 4.40 -14.30
N TYR A 129 -12.59 3.25 -14.72
CA TYR A 129 -11.16 2.95 -14.75
C TYR A 129 -10.80 2.50 -16.16
N ALA A 130 -10.14 3.34 -16.96
CA ALA A 130 -9.65 2.90 -18.26
C ALA A 130 -8.55 1.83 -18.09
N TRP A 131 -8.47 0.91 -19.07
CA TRP A 131 -7.44 -0.15 -19.09
C TRP A 131 -7.40 -0.98 -17.79
N SER A 132 -8.56 -1.38 -17.28
CA SER A 132 -8.70 -2.31 -16.15
C SER A 132 -9.55 -3.51 -16.54
N LEU A 133 -9.37 -4.64 -15.83
CA LEU A 133 -10.25 -5.79 -15.97
C LEU A 133 -11.71 -5.43 -15.65
N ASP A 134 -11.94 -4.56 -14.65
CA ASP A 134 -13.29 -4.06 -14.35
C ASP A 134 -13.94 -3.40 -15.57
N HIS A 135 -13.20 -2.67 -16.41
CA HIS A 135 -13.73 -2.06 -17.63
C HIS A 135 -14.03 -3.09 -18.72
N PHE A 136 -13.21 -4.14 -18.84
CA PHE A 136 -13.45 -5.21 -19.82
C PHE A 136 -14.62 -6.12 -19.42
N TYR A 137 -14.90 -6.27 -18.13
CA TYR A 137 -16.00 -7.12 -17.65
C TYR A 137 -17.37 -6.41 -17.69
N ASN A 138 -17.41 -5.09 -17.53
CA ASN A 138 -18.65 -4.29 -17.47
C ASN A 138 -19.09 -3.68 -18.82
N ASN A 139 -18.48 -4.11 -19.93
CA ASN A 139 -18.68 -3.53 -21.27
C ASN A 139 -19.02 -4.62 -22.27
#